data_AF-A0A945QDW1-F1
#
_entry.id   AF-A0A945QDW1-F1
#
_cell.length_a   1.000
_cell.length_b   1.000
_cell.length_c   1.000
_cell.angle_alpha   90.00
_cell.angle_beta   90.00
_cell.angle_gamma   90.00
#
_symmetry.space_group_name_H-M   'P 1'
#
loop_
_entity.id
_entity.type
_entity.pdbx_description
1 polymer ?
#
loop_
_entity_poly.entity_id
_entity_poly.type
_entity_poly.pdbx_seq_one_letter_code
_entity_poly.pdbx_strand_id
1 'polypeptide(L)'
;MDEHLTFWMDPATWVSLAVTLFFALIVWKKIPAVLAKILDERSCQIEEQLKNAKSLREEAASLLAKYEKDQQAAEKEASELMDNAKAEVKLMISENKLQMEEITKRRGEVAEQKIVQAEAAALKEISALTVNLATSAARQIIGANMKNSDHKELIKSGTAKLDSKLH
;
A
#
# COMPACT_ATOMS: atom_id res chain seq x y z
N MET A 1 18.17 84.16 78.18
CA MET A 1 17.21 83.80 77.13
C MET A 1 18.00 83.87 75.83
N ASP A 2 18.95 82.95 75.59
CA ASP A 2 19.98 83.18 74.55
C ASP A 2 20.43 81.88 73.84
N GLU A 3 19.54 80.88 73.70
CA GLU A 3 19.86 79.64 72.96
C GLU A 3 19.51 79.69 71.46
N HIS A 4 18.89 80.77 70.99
CA HIS A 4 18.44 80.89 69.59
C HIS A 4 19.43 81.66 68.69
N LEU A 5 20.41 82.36 69.27
CA LEU A 5 21.39 83.16 68.52
C LEU A 5 22.65 82.38 68.12
N THR A 6 22.97 81.28 68.83
CA THR A 6 24.08 80.37 68.48
C THR A 6 23.74 79.42 67.34
N PHE A 7 22.45 79.13 67.11
CA PHE A 7 21.98 78.27 66.03
C PHE A 7 22.37 78.80 64.64
N TRP A 8 22.39 80.12 64.44
CA TRP A 8 22.70 80.72 63.13
C TRP A 8 24.20 80.93 62.87
N MET A 9 25.03 80.82 63.91
CA MET A 9 26.50 80.98 63.83
C MET A 9 27.26 79.65 63.97
N ASP A 10 26.57 78.54 64.26
CA ASP A 10 27.17 77.20 64.33
C ASP A 10 27.41 76.63 62.92
N PRO A 11 28.65 76.26 62.55
CA PRO A 11 28.94 75.59 61.29
C PRO A 11 28.06 74.36 61.03
N ALA A 12 27.62 73.65 62.08
CA ALA A 12 26.76 72.49 61.96
C ALA A 12 25.41 72.81 61.28
N THR A 13 24.84 74.00 61.49
CA THR A 13 23.54 74.37 60.90
C THR A 13 23.66 74.67 59.41
N TRP A 14 24.71 75.38 58.99
CA TRP A 14 25.02 75.60 57.58
C TRP A 14 25.32 74.29 56.84
N VAL A 15 26.04 73.35 57.46
CA VAL A 15 26.27 72.01 56.90
C VAL A 15 24.95 71.24 56.77
N SER A 16 24.09 71.26 57.79
CA SER A 16 22.77 70.60 57.74
C SER A 16 21.86 71.18 56.65
N LEU A 17 21.91 72.50 56.44
CA LEU A 17 21.15 73.20 55.41
C LEU A 17 21.66 72.85 54.01
N ALA A 18 22.98 72.79 53.81
CA ALA A 18 23.58 72.39 52.54
C ALA A 18 23.25 70.93 52.18
N VAL A 19 23.31 70.01 53.15
CA VAL A 19 22.93 68.59 52.97
C VAL A 19 21.44 68.48 52.65
N THR A 20 20.58 69.24 53.34
CA THR A 20 19.14 69.26 53.08
C THR A 20 18.83 69.77 51.68
N LEU A 21 19.49 70.86 51.24
CA LEU A 21 19.35 71.39 49.88
C LEU A 21 19.82 70.37 48.84
N PHE A 22 20.93 69.66 49.10
CA PHE A 22 21.45 68.61 48.22
C PHE A 22 20.45 67.45 48.05
N PHE A 23 19.90 66.94 49.15
CA PHE A 23 18.85 65.91 49.08
C PHE A 23 17.57 66.43 48.41
N ALA A 24 17.17 67.68 48.68
CA ALA A 24 16.02 68.30 48.01
C ALA A 24 16.23 68.40 46.50
N LEU A 25 17.44 68.74 46.04
CA LEU A 25 17.80 68.75 44.62
C LEU A 25 17.80 67.34 44.00
N ILE A 26 18.28 66.32 44.71
CA ILE A 26 18.23 64.90 44.28
C ILE A 26 16.80 64.43 44.09
N VAL A 27 15.93 64.73 45.05
CA VAL A 27 14.50 64.39 45.00
C VAL A 27 13.82 65.17 43.89
N TRP A 28 14.12 66.47 43.72
CA TRP A 28 13.55 67.30 42.66
C TRP A 28 13.98 66.84 41.26
N LYS A 29 15.23 66.38 41.11
CA LYS A 29 15.75 65.77 39.88
C LYS A 29 15.25 64.33 39.65
N LYS A 30 14.42 63.79 40.53
CA LYS A 30 13.77 62.46 40.40
C LYS A 30 14.74 61.30 40.22
N ILE A 31 15.98 61.43 40.70
CA ILE A 31 16.99 60.36 40.69
C ILE A 31 16.45 59.05 41.31
N PRO A 32 15.79 59.05 42.49
CA PRO A 32 15.24 57.81 43.05
C PRO A 32 14.15 57.17 42.18
N ALA A 33 13.35 57.97 41.46
CA ALA A 33 12.32 57.44 40.56
C ALA A 33 12.92 56.78 39.31
N VAL A 34 14.04 57.29 38.79
CA VAL A 34 14.76 56.66 37.67
C VAL A 34 15.35 55.31 38.08
N LEU A 35 15.95 55.23 39.27
CA LEU A 35 16.48 53.97 39.80
C LEU A 35 15.37 52.93 40.03
N ALA A 36 14.23 53.35 40.57
CA ALA A 36 13.07 52.49 40.74
C ALA A 36 12.56 51.96 39.38
N LYS A 37 12.47 52.81 38.36
CA LYS A 37 12.05 52.40 37.01
C LYS A 37 13.00 51.38 36.38
N ILE A 38 14.30 51.55 36.52
CA ILE A 38 15.28 50.59 35.97
C ILE A 38 15.12 49.23 36.66
N LEU A 39 14.93 49.21 37.99
CA LEU A 39 14.73 47.97 38.73
C LEU A 39 13.40 47.29 38.36
N ASP A 40 12.35 48.07 38.17
CA ASP A 40 11.03 47.60 37.74
C ASP A 40 11.10 47.01 36.33
N GLU A 41 11.77 47.69 35.40
CA GLU A 41 11.99 47.19 34.03
C GLU A 41 12.81 45.89 34.02
N ARG A 42 13.85 45.79 34.84
CA ARG A 42 14.61 44.54 35.01
C ARG A 42 13.75 43.42 35.57
N SER A 43 12.90 43.72 36.56
CA SER A 43 11.99 42.74 37.15
C SER A 43 10.97 42.24 36.13
N CYS A 44 10.37 43.15 35.36
CA CYS A 44 9.47 42.81 34.27
C CYS A 44 10.15 41.94 33.19
N GLN A 45 11.37 42.29 32.78
CA GLN A 45 12.15 41.49 31.82
C GLN A 45 12.42 40.08 32.34
N ILE A 46 12.80 39.93 33.61
CA ILE A 46 13.06 38.62 34.22
C ILE A 46 11.76 37.81 34.32
N GLU A 47 10.66 38.43 34.71
CA GLU A 47 9.35 37.77 34.78
C GLU A 47 8.89 37.29 33.39
N GLU A 48 9.06 38.12 32.36
CA GLU A 48 8.76 37.75 30.98
C GLU A 48 9.65 36.59 30.50
N GLN A 49 10.96 36.64 30.75
CA GLN A 49 11.87 35.54 30.41
C GLN A 49 11.50 34.24 31.13
N LEU A 50 11.16 34.30 32.41
CA LEU A 50 10.72 33.14 33.18
C LEU A 50 9.40 32.58 32.65
N LYS A 51 8.45 33.45 32.27
CA LYS A 51 7.19 33.04 31.66
C LYS A 51 7.42 32.36 30.31
N ASN A 52 8.26 32.94 29.46
CA ASN A 52 8.61 32.37 28.16
C ASN A 52 9.34 31.03 28.32
N ALA A 53 10.27 30.92 29.26
CA ALA A 53 10.96 29.68 29.56
C ALA A 53 10.01 28.58 30.06
N LYS A 54 9.03 28.93 30.91
CA LYS A 54 7.98 28.01 31.35
C LYS A 54 7.10 27.56 30.18
N SER A 55 6.62 28.50 29.35
CA SER A 55 5.83 28.18 28.15
C SER A 55 6.59 27.24 27.22
N LEU A 56 7.85 27.55 26.93
CA LEU A 56 8.69 26.73 26.05
C LEU A 56 8.92 25.32 26.62
N ARG A 57 9.08 25.20 27.94
CA ARG A 57 9.19 23.89 28.61
C ARG A 57 7.88 23.12 28.54
N GLU A 58 6.74 23.77 28.74
CA GLU A 58 5.41 23.14 28.62
C GLU A 58 5.14 22.69 27.18
N GLU A 59 5.45 23.52 26.19
CA GLU A 59 5.34 23.20 24.78
C GLU A 59 6.24 22.02 24.41
N ALA A 60 7.51 22.01 24.85
CA ALA A 60 8.43 20.91 24.61
C ALA A 60 7.95 19.60 25.27
N ALA A 61 7.43 19.66 26.50
CA ALA A 61 6.86 18.49 27.18
C ALA A 61 5.61 17.98 26.45
N SER A 62 4.75 18.89 25.97
CA SER A 62 3.56 18.52 25.21
C SER A 62 3.92 17.88 23.87
N LEU A 63 4.98 18.37 23.21
CA LEU A 63 5.46 17.87 21.95
C LEU A 63 6.09 16.47 22.13
N LEU A 64 6.89 16.27 23.17
CA LEU A 64 7.43 14.97 23.51
C LEU A 64 6.33 13.94 23.76
N ALA A 65 5.32 14.29 24.56
CA ALA A 65 4.18 13.40 24.84
C ALA A 65 3.39 13.05 23.56
N LYS A 66 3.26 14.00 22.61
CA LYS A 66 2.67 13.73 21.29
C LYS A 66 3.52 12.75 20.50
N TYR A 67 4.83 12.98 20.40
CA TYR A 67 5.73 12.08 19.66
C TYR A 67 5.76 10.68 20.25
N GLU A 68 5.79 10.53 21.58
CA GLU A 68 5.73 9.21 22.23
C GLU A 68 4.41 8.49 21.92
N LYS A 69 3.29 9.22 21.95
CA LYS A 69 1.98 8.67 21.60
C LYS A 69 1.91 8.29 20.12
N ASP A 70 2.40 9.14 19.24
CA ASP A 70 2.41 8.92 17.80
C ASP A 70 3.32 7.74 17.44
N GLN A 71 4.47 7.59 18.11
CA GLN A 71 5.34 6.43 17.97
C GLN A 71 4.64 5.13 18.38
N GLN A 72 4.00 5.11 19.56
CA GLN A 72 3.26 3.92 20.02
C GLN A 72 2.09 3.58 19.09
N ALA A 73 1.40 4.59 18.58
CA ALA A 73 0.32 4.40 17.61
C ALA A 73 0.85 3.82 16.29
N ALA A 74 1.95 4.35 15.77
CA ALA A 74 2.58 3.85 14.55
C ALA A 74 3.10 2.42 14.69
N GLU A 75 3.72 2.07 15.83
CA GLU A 75 4.16 0.70 16.12
C GLU A 75 2.97 -0.28 16.17
N LYS A 76 1.87 0.13 16.81
CA LYS A 76 0.64 -0.66 16.86
C LYS A 76 0.01 -0.84 15.48
N GLU A 77 -0.11 0.25 14.71
CA GLU A 77 -0.67 0.23 13.36
C GLU A 77 0.18 -0.64 12.43
N ALA A 78 1.51 -0.57 12.52
CA ALA A 78 2.42 -1.41 11.76
C ALA A 78 2.26 -2.91 12.11
N SER A 79 2.09 -3.23 13.40
CA SER A 79 1.82 -4.60 13.85
C SER A 79 0.48 -5.11 13.30
N GLU A 80 -0.58 -4.31 13.43
CA GLU A 80 -1.91 -4.66 12.93
C GLU A 80 -1.90 -4.83 11.40
N LEU A 81 -1.20 -3.97 10.67
CA LEU A 81 -1.02 -4.08 9.23
C LEU A 81 -0.31 -5.38 8.85
N MET A 82 0.76 -5.73 9.58
CA MET A 82 1.51 -6.95 9.33
C MET A 82 0.66 -8.21 9.60
N ASP A 83 -0.13 -8.20 10.65
CA ASP A 83 -1.01 -9.32 11.00
C ASP A 83 -2.15 -9.48 10.00
N ASN A 84 -2.76 -8.37 9.57
CA ASN A 84 -3.77 -8.36 8.52
C ASN A 84 -3.20 -8.86 7.19
N ALA A 85 -2.02 -8.38 6.78
CA ALA A 85 -1.36 -8.84 5.55
C ALA A 85 -1.05 -10.34 5.59
N LYS A 86 -0.60 -10.87 6.73
CA LYS A 86 -0.37 -12.31 6.90
C LYS A 86 -1.67 -13.11 6.80
N ALA A 87 -2.75 -12.62 7.42
CA ALA A 87 -4.06 -13.26 7.36
C ALA A 87 -4.59 -13.27 5.92
N GLU A 88 -4.49 -12.14 5.21
CA GLU A 88 -4.92 -12.00 3.82
C GLU A 88 -4.10 -12.91 2.88
N VAL A 89 -2.77 -12.93 3.02
CA VAL A 89 -1.91 -13.84 2.24
C VAL A 89 -2.28 -15.30 2.50
N LYS A 90 -2.59 -15.68 3.74
CA LYS A 90 -3.00 -17.05 4.05
C LYS A 90 -4.33 -17.41 3.39
N LEU A 91 -5.31 -16.51 3.39
CA LEU A 91 -6.58 -16.69 2.70
C LEU A 91 -6.35 -16.79 1.19
N MET A 92 -5.61 -15.85 0.61
CA MET A 92 -5.26 -15.81 -0.80
C MET A 92 -4.55 -17.10 -1.25
N ILE A 93 -3.60 -17.63 -0.47
CA ILE A 93 -2.94 -18.91 -0.77
C ILE A 93 -3.95 -20.06 -0.75
N SER A 94 -4.88 -20.08 0.22
CA SER A 94 -5.88 -21.14 0.30
C SER A 94 -6.84 -21.11 -0.89
N GLU A 95 -7.33 -19.93 -1.27
CA GLU A 95 -8.22 -19.75 -2.43
C GLU A 95 -7.51 -20.08 -3.74
N ASN A 96 -6.28 -19.60 -3.93
CA ASN A 96 -5.49 -19.93 -5.11
C ASN A 96 -5.20 -21.42 -5.21
N LYS A 97 -4.94 -22.12 -4.09
CA LYS A 97 -4.77 -23.58 -4.10
C LYS A 97 -6.03 -24.29 -4.61
N LEU A 98 -7.20 -23.92 -4.11
CA LEU A 98 -8.48 -24.49 -4.56
C LEU A 98 -8.70 -24.24 -6.05
N GLN A 99 -8.47 -23.00 -6.51
CA GLN A 99 -8.59 -22.66 -7.94
C GLN A 99 -7.59 -23.42 -8.80
N MET A 100 -6.34 -23.56 -8.36
CA MET A 100 -5.31 -24.32 -9.08
C MET A 100 -5.64 -25.81 -9.16
N GLU A 101 -6.19 -26.38 -8.10
CA GLU A 101 -6.66 -27.77 -8.09
C GLU A 101 -7.81 -27.96 -9.09
N GLU A 102 -8.79 -27.07 -9.12
CA GLU A 102 -9.89 -27.09 -10.08
C GLU A 102 -9.39 -26.96 -11.54
N ILE A 103 -8.48 -26.01 -11.80
CA ILE A 103 -7.86 -25.84 -13.12
C ILE A 103 -7.12 -27.11 -13.53
N THR A 104 -6.38 -27.73 -12.60
CA THR A 104 -5.62 -28.96 -12.86
C THR A 104 -6.55 -30.11 -13.20
N LYS A 105 -7.62 -30.31 -12.43
CA LYS A 105 -8.64 -31.32 -12.70
C LYS A 105 -9.28 -31.13 -14.07
N ARG A 106 -9.73 -29.91 -14.37
CA ARG A 106 -10.34 -29.57 -15.67
C ARG A 106 -9.37 -29.81 -16.83
N ARG A 107 -8.10 -29.46 -16.67
CA ARG A 107 -7.07 -29.75 -17.68
C ARG A 107 -6.86 -31.25 -17.89
N GLY A 108 -6.89 -32.02 -16.81
CA GLY A 108 -6.86 -33.49 -16.86
C GLY A 108 -8.02 -34.05 -17.67
N GLU A 109 -9.25 -33.64 -17.36
CA GLU A 109 -10.46 -34.07 -18.09
C GLU A 109 -10.40 -33.71 -19.57
N VAL A 110 -9.93 -32.50 -19.91
CA VAL A 110 -9.75 -32.09 -21.32
C VAL A 110 -8.68 -32.93 -22.03
N ALA A 111 -7.58 -33.27 -21.35
CA ALA A 111 -6.53 -34.12 -21.91
C ALA A 111 -7.06 -35.54 -22.16
N GLU A 112 -7.81 -36.11 -21.22
CA GLU A 112 -8.44 -37.42 -21.35
C GLU A 112 -9.45 -37.44 -22.50
N GLN A 113 -10.30 -36.43 -22.61
CA GLN A 113 -11.23 -36.28 -23.74
C GLN A 113 -10.49 -36.21 -25.08
N LYS A 114 -9.34 -35.53 -25.15
CA LYS A 114 -8.51 -35.47 -26.37
C LYS A 114 -7.90 -36.82 -26.71
N ILE A 115 -7.48 -37.62 -25.72
CA ILE A 115 -6.98 -38.98 -25.95
C ILE A 115 -8.10 -39.84 -26.55
N VAL A 116 -9.29 -39.84 -25.94
CA VAL A 116 -10.45 -40.61 -26.45
C VAL A 116 -10.79 -40.20 -27.88
N GLN A 117 -10.79 -38.90 -28.19
CA GLN A 117 -11.04 -38.41 -29.55
C GLN A 117 -9.94 -38.86 -30.53
N ALA A 118 -8.67 -38.81 -30.13
CA ALA A 118 -7.55 -39.24 -30.95
C ALA A 118 -7.58 -40.77 -31.20
N GLU A 119 -7.92 -41.57 -30.19
CA GLU A 119 -8.10 -43.02 -30.34
C GLU A 119 -9.23 -43.36 -31.31
N ALA A 120 -10.39 -42.69 -31.18
CA ALA A 120 -11.51 -42.88 -32.10
C ALA A 120 -11.14 -42.48 -33.54
N ALA A 121 -10.40 -41.39 -33.71
CA ALA A 121 -9.91 -40.94 -35.02
C ALA A 121 -8.93 -41.97 -35.63
N ALA A 122 -7.97 -42.46 -34.84
CA ALA A 122 -6.99 -43.47 -35.28
C ALA A 122 -7.66 -44.79 -35.68
N LEU A 123 -8.64 -45.27 -34.90
CA LEU A 123 -9.41 -46.47 -35.25
C LEU A 123 -10.18 -46.31 -36.56
N LYS A 124 -10.78 -45.12 -36.77
CA LYS A 124 -11.47 -44.79 -38.01
C LYS A 124 -10.52 -44.75 -39.20
N GLU A 125 -9.32 -44.18 -39.01
CA GLU A 125 -8.29 -44.11 -40.05
C GLU A 125 -7.76 -45.49 -40.43
N ILE A 126 -7.45 -46.34 -39.45
CA ILE A 126 -7.05 -47.74 -39.69
C ILE A 126 -8.14 -48.48 -40.46
N SER A 127 -9.41 -48.35 -40.04
CA SER A 127 -10.53 -49.00 -40.71
C SER A 127 -10.66 -48.54 -42.18
N ALA A 128 -10.52 -47.24 -42.44
CA ALA A 128 -10.55 -46.70 -43.79
C ALA A 128 -9.38 -47.23 -44.64
N LEU A 129 -8.18 -47.30 -44.07
CA LEU A 129 -7.00 -47.86 -44.74
C LEU A 129 -7.17 -49.35 -45.05
N THR A 130 -7.72 -50.14 -44.12
CA THR A 130 -8.04 -51.56 -44.34
C THR A 130 -9.07 -51.75 -45.44
N VAL A 131 -10.17 -50.97 -45.45
CA VAL A 131 -11.19 -51.04 -46.51
C VAL A 131 -10.60 -50.68 -47.88
N ASN A 132 -9.75 -49.65 -47.93
CA ASN A 132 -9.08 -49.25 -49.16
C ASN A 132 -8.11 -50.33 -49.65
N LEU A 133 -7.31 -50.93 -48.75
CA LEU A 133 -6.39 -52.01 -49.08
C LEU A 133 -7.13 -53.26 -49.58
N ALA A 134 -8.19 -53.68 -48.89
CA ALA A 134 -9.02 -54.82 -49.30
C ALA A 134 -9.70 -54.56 -50.66
N THR A 135 -10.21 -53.36 -50.89
CA THR A 135 -10.82 -52.97 -52.18
C THR A 135 -9.77 -52.97 -53.30
N SER A 136 -8.56 -52.47 -53.03
CA SER A 136 -7.46 -52.47 -53.99
C SER A 136 -7.01 -53.90 -54.35
N ALA A 137 -6.83 -54.76 -53.34
CA ALA A 137 -6.52 -56.17 -53.55
C ALA A 137 -7.61 -56.91 -54.33
N ALA A 138 -8.89 -56.66 -54.00
CA ALA A 138 -10.02 -57.22 -54.74
C ALA A 138 -10.02 -56.76 -56.21
N ARG A 139 -9.78 -55.47 -56.49
CA ARG A 139 -9.62 -54.97 -57.87
C ARG A 139 -8.50 -55.68 -58.61
N GLN A 140 -7.37 -55.91 -57.94
CA GLN A 140 -6.20 -56.56 -58.54
C GLN A 140 -6.47 -58.05 -58.86
N ILE A 141 -7.12 -58.78 -57.94
CA ILE A 141 -7.53 -60.18 -58.14
C ILE A 141 -8.57 -60.29 -59.26
N ILE A 142 -9.59 -59.43 -59.26
CA ILE A 142 -10.61 -59.38 -60.32
C ILE A 142 -9.93 -59.10 -61.66
N GLY A 143 -9.08 -58.08 -61.74
CA GLY A 143 -8.34 -57.73 -62.96
C GLY A 143 -7.44 -58.86 -63.47
N ALA A 144 -6.81 -59.63 -62.57
CA ALA A 144 -5.96 -60.75 -62.94
C ALA A 144 -6.75 -62.01 -63.39
N ASN A 145 -7.99 -62.19 -62.92
CA ASN A 145 -8.81 -63.38 -63.22
C ASN A 145 -9.89 -63.16 -64.29
N MET A 146 -10.11 -61.93 -64.74
CA MET A 146 -11.18 -61.60 -65.70
C MET A 146 -10.85 -62.07 -67.11
N LYS A 147 -11.73 -62.89 -67.72
CA LYS A 147 -11.64 -63.28 -69.13
C LYS A 147 -12.60 -62.44 -70.00
N ASN A 148 -12.35 -62.38 -71.31
CA ASN A 148 -13.20 -61.65 -72.27
C ASN A 148 -14.68 -62.13 -72.28
N SER A 149 -14.95 -63.37 -71.88
CA SER A 149 -16.30 -63.91 -71.69
C SER A 149 -17.05 -63.21 -70.56
N ASP A 150 -16.37 -62.99 -69.44
CA ASP A 150 -16.95 -62.47 -68.20
C ASP A 150 -17.35 -60.99 -68.38
N HIS A 151 -16.58 -60.25 -69.19
CA HIS A 151 -16.89 -58.87 -69.56
C HIS A 151 -18.21 -58.76 -70.35
N LYS A 152 -18.47 -59.69 -71.29
CA LYS A 152 -19.73 -59.70 -72.06
C LYS A 152 -20.93 -60.04 -71.18
N GLU A 153 -20.75 -60.94 -70.21
CA GLU A 153 -21.80 -61.33 -69.27
C GLU A 153 -22.14 -60.21 -68.26
N LEU A 154 -21.14 -59.45 -67.81
CA LEU A 154 -21.34 -58.26 -66.98
C LEU A 154 -22.11 -57.15 -67.71
N ILE A 155 -21.80 -56.90 -69.00
CA ILE A 155 -22.56 -55.93 -69.81
C ILE A 155 -24.01 -56.37 -69.98
N LYS A 156 -24.24 -57.65 -70.30
CA LYS A 156 -25.58 -58.20 -70.48
C LYS A 156 -26.42 -58.16 -69.19
N SER A 157 -25.81 -58.46 -68.05
CA SER A 157 -26.51 -58.39 -66.75
C SER A 157 -26.72 -56.95 -66.26
N GLY A 158 -25.81 -56.03 -66.59
CA GLY A 158 -25.95 -54.60 -66.32
C GLY A 158 -27.11 -53.97 -67.10
N THR A 159 -27.24 -54.28 -68.39
CA THR A 159 -28.37 -53.80 -69.21
C THR A 159 -29.70 -54.40 -68.74
N ALA A 160 -29.73 -55.68 -68.37
CA ALA A 160 -30.93 -56.33 -67.84
C ALA A 160 -31.40 -55.73 -66.48
N LYS A 161 -30.46 -55.37 -65.60
CA LYS A 161 -30.80 -54.70 -64.32
C LYS A 161 -31.33 -53.28 -64.52
N LEU A 162 -30.79 -52.54 -65.49
CA LEU A 162 -31.31 -51.22 -65.85
C LEU A 162 -32.74 -51.31 -66.39
N ASP A 163 -32.99 -52.27 -67.28
CA ASP A 163 -34.31 -52.55 -67.86
C ASP A 163 -35.34 -52.88 -66.77
N SER A 164 -34.98 -53.70 -65.78
CA SER A 164 -35.85 -54.04 -64.64
C SER A 164 -36.13 -52.91 -63.64
N LYS A 165 -35.39 -51.81 -63.68
CA LYS A 165 -35.61 -50.62 -62.82
C LYS A 165 -36.37 -49.49 -63.55
N LEU A 166 -36.52 -49.62 -64.86
CA LEU A 166 -37.21 -48.66 -65.73
C LEU A 166 -38.63 -49.11 -66.13
N HIS A 167 -39.04 -50.30 -65.70
CA HIS A 167 -40.41 -50.80 -65.74
C HIS A 167 -41.06 -50.75 -64.35
#